data_AF-A0A958ITJ1-F1
#
_entry.id   AF-A0A958ITJ1-F1
#
_cell.length_a   1.000
_cell.length_b   1.000
_cell.length_c   1.000
_cell.angle_alpha   90.00
_cell.angle_beta   90.00
_cell.angle_gamma   90.00
#
_symmetry.space_group_name_H-M   'P 1'
#
loop_
_entity.id
_entity.type
_entity.pdbx_description
1 polymer ?
#
loop_
_entity_poly.entity_id
_entity_poly.type
_entity_poly.pdbx_seq_one_letter_code
_entity_poly.pdbx_strand_id
1 'polypeptide(L)'
;MSDLGFNDDVSAGSRKFHIQTATLVDDGMIRTEVFEKGRLLYVEHHRYERRNPDQAKGPEERLRHLVDQFHQSVIEEIDCLFEMSERIFEEDIASAHEKIGLVFLYSHIFDKAENHFQRAIELEAKRYSSYVYLARCCFLQKRYNQAYEIVTDIIKQDIKYP
;
A
#
# COMPACT_ATOMS: atom_id res chain seq x y z
N MET A 1 27.09 15.65 4.04
CA MET A 1 26.52 14.99 5.23
C MET A 1 26.27 13.55 4.81
N SER A 2 26.58 12.57 5.65
CA SER A 2 26.24 11.18 5.35
C SER A 2 24.72 11.00 5.35
N ASP A 3 24.20 10.20 4.43
CA ASP A 3 22.79 9.83 4.44
C ASP A 3 22.48 9.09 5.74
N LEU A 4 21.43 9.53 6.42
CA LEU A 4 20.92 8.90 7.61
C LEU A 4 19.78 7.98 7.21
N GLY A 5 19.77 6.75 7.72
CA GLY A 5 18.66 5.85 7.51
C GLY A 5 18.42 4.84 8.63
N PHE A 6 17.22 4.28 8.63
CA PHE A 6 16.73 3.22 9.50
C PHE A 6 16.31 2.04 8.64
N ASN A 7 16.52 0.83 9.15
CA ASN A 7 16.13 -0.40 8.52
C ASN A 7 15.53 -1.32 9.57
N ASP A 8 14.30 -1.78 9.36
CA ASP A 8 13.62 -2.71 10.26
C ASP A 8 12.92 -3.83 9.48
N ASP A 9 12.86 -5.00 10.11
CA ASP A 9 12.03 -6.13 9.67
C ASP A 9 10.76 -6.19 10.52
N VAL A 10 9.61 -5.98 9.88
CA VAL A 10 8.29 -5.93 10.54
C VAL A 10 7.47 -7.14 10.13
N SER A 11 6.67 -7.65 11.07
CA SER A 11 5.75 -8.77 10.81
C SER A 11 4.31 -8.31 11.00
N ALA A 12 3.54 -8.32 9.90
CA ALA A 12 2.10 -8.06 9.95
C ALA A 12 1.35 -9.34 9.53
N GLY A 13 0.64 -9.94 10.49
CA GLY A 13 0.04 -11.26 10.34
C GLY A 13 1.10 -12.35 10.06
N SER A 14 0.95 -13.08 8.95
CA SER A 14 1.89 -14.13 8.52
C SER A 14 2.99 -13.64 7.56
N ARG A 15 3.01 -12.33 7.25
CA ARG A 15 3.93 -11.72 6.29
C ARG A 15 5.05 -10.98 7.00
N LYS A 16 6.18 -10.86 6.30
CA LYS A 16 7.35 -10.13 6.77
C LYS A 16 7.72 -9.06 5.76
N PHE A 17 7.86 -7.84 6.24
CA PHE A 17 8.23 -6.67 5.48
C PHE A 17 9.60 -6.20 5.91
N HIS A 18 10.41 -5.78 4.95
CA HIS A 18 11.65 -5.09 5.22
C HIS A 18 11.46 -3.64 4.81
N ILE A 19 11.68 -2.72 5.73
CA ILE A 19 11.42 -1.29 5.52
C ILE A 19 12.75 -0.57 5.63
N GLN A 20 13.05 0.26 4.64
CA GLN A 20 14.25 1.10 4.62
C GLN A 20 13.83 2.54 4.47
N THR A 21 14.22 3.40 5.41
CA THR A 21 13.95 4.83 5.33
C THR A 21 15.26 5.58 5.37
N ALA A 22 15.53 6.41 4.36
CA ALA A 22 16.77 7.16 4.25
C ALA A 22 16.55 8.60 3.80
N THR A 23 17.45 9.49 4.18
CA THR A 23 17.47 10.86 3.68
C THR A 23 18.12 10.90 2.30
N LEU A 24 17.50 11.65 1.38
CA LEU A 24 18.13 12.16 0.16
C LEU A 24 18.47 13.63 0.43
N VAL A 25 19.63 13.87 1.03
CA VAL A 25 19.99 15.21 1.56
C VAL A 25 20.06 16.27 0.46
N ASP A 26 20.56 15.89 -0.72
CA ASP A 26 20.70 16.79 -1.87
C ASP A 26 19.34 17.24 -2.42
N ASP A 27 18.33 16.37 -2.31
CA ASP A 27 16.95 16.62 -2.74
C ASP A 27 16.08 17.20 -1.62
N GLY A 28 16.49 17.06 -0.36
CA GLY A 28 15.71 17.50 0.79
C GLY A 28 14.46 16.65 0.96
N MET A 29 14.62 15.36 0.71
CA MET A 29 13.56 14.36 0.80
C MET A 29 13.96 13.25 1.75
N ILE A 30 12.96 12.60 2.33
CA ILE A 30 13.07 11.32 3.00
C ILE A 30 12.40 10.32 2.07
N ARG A 31 13.10 9.22 1.80
CA ARG A 31 12.64 8.14 0.95
C ARG A 31 12.44 6.91 1.81
N THR A 32 11.23 6.35 1.78
CA THR A 32 10.93 5.06 2.42
C THR A 32 10.65 4.02 1.35
N GLU A 33 11.30 2.87 1.45
CA GLU A 33 11.13 1.72 0.57
C GLU A 33 10.61 0.54 1.39
N VAL A 34 9.53 -0.07 0.93
CA VAL A 34 8.92 -1.24 1.58
C VAL A 34 9.09 -2.45 0.69
N PHE A 35 9.68 -3.50 1.23
CA PHE A 35 9.95 -4.75 0.55
C PHE A 35 9.23 -5.92 1.19
N GLU A 36 8.91 -6.92 0.38
CA GLU A 36 8.48 -8.23 0.86
C GLU A 36 9.22 -9.32 0.07
N LYS A 37 9.86 -10.25 0.77
CA LYS A 37 10.62 -11.36 0.15
C LYS A 37 11.62 -10.88 -0.90
N GLY A 38 12.25 -9.73 -0.67
CA GLY A 38 13.20 -9.09 -1.58
C GLY A 38 12.59 -8.36 -2.78
N ARG A 39 11.26 -8.34 -2.92
CA ARG A 39 10.55 -7.56 -3.93
C ARG A 39 10.17 -6.19 -3.35
N LEU A 40 10.53 -5.12 -4.04
CA LEU A 40 10.04 -3.78 -3.73
C LEU A 40 8.53 -3.71 -3.99
N LEU A 41 7.77 -3.36 -2.96
CA LEU A 41 6.33 -3.17 -3.04
C LEU A 41 6.01 -1.75 -3.47
N TYR A 42 6.47 -0.74 -2.71
CA TYR A 42 6.27 0.66 -3.02
C TYR A 42 7.37 1.54 -2.41
N VAL A 43 7.40 2.79 -2.87
CA VAL A 43 8.34 3.82 -2.43
C VAL A 43 7.58 5.09 -2.13
N GLU A 44 7.84 5.69 -0.97
CA GLU A 44 7.27 6.97 -0.55
C GLU A 44 8.37 8.03 -0.46
N HIS A 45 8.00 9.27 -0.80
CA HIS A 45 8.89 10.41 -0.74
C HIS A 45 8.23 11.53 0.05
N HIS A 46 8.89 12.00 1.10
CA HIS A 46 8.43 13.12 1.90
C HIS A 46 9.45 14.24 1.85
N ARG A 47 9.02 15.42 1.42
CA ARG A 47 9.87 16.62 1.44
C ARG A 47 9.95 17.15 2.87
N TYR A 48 11.14 17.53 3.32
CA TYR A 48 11.33 18.13 4.64
C TYR A 48 12.05 19.49 4.53
N GLU A 49 11.86 20.32 5.56
CA GLU A 49 12.52 21.63 5.62
C GLU A 49 13.97 21.50 6.11
N ARG A 50 14.91 21.96 5.28
CA ARG A 50 16.35 21.87 5.59
C ARG A 50 16.79 22.85 6.70
N ARG A 51 16.11 23.99 6.82
CA ARG A 51 16.39 25.02 7.84
C ARG A 51 15.10 25.48 8.48
N ASN A 52 14.98 25.22 9.77
CA ASN A 52 13.99 25.87 10.62
C ASN A 52 14.77 26.76 11.62
N PRO A 53 14.59 28.09 11.58
CA PRO A 53 15.34 29.02 12.42
C PRO A 53 14.97 28.98 13.91
N ASP A 54 13.89 28.27 14.28
CA ASP A 54 13.26 28.38 15.61
C ASP A 54 13.58 27.24 16.60
N GLN A 55 14.61 26.42 16.33
CA GLN A 55 14.84 25.19 17.12
C GLN A 55 16.21 25.11 17.81
N ALA A 56 16.15 24.74 19.10
CA ALA A 56 17.29 24.54 20.00
C ALA A 56 18.13 23.28 19.71
N LYS A 57 17.64 22.34 18.91
CA LYS A 57 18.35 21.10 18.53
C LYS A 57 19.18 21.28 17.28
N GLY A 58 20.34 20.62 17.22
CA GLY A 58 21.21 20.60 16.05
C GLY A 58 20.51 20.03 14.80
N PRO A 59 20.91 20.44 13.59
CA PRO A 59 20.26 20.03 12.35
C PRO A 59 20.27 18.52 12.11
N GLU A 60 21.30 17.82 12.59
CA GLU A 60 21.44 16.36 12.46
C GLU A 60 20.48 15.60 13.38
N GLU A 61 20.32 16.01 14.64
CA GLU A 61 19.39 15.38 15.57
C GLU A 61 17.94 15.56 15.12
N ARG A 62 17.61 16.74 14.57
CA ARG A 62 16.29 16.99 13.96
C ARG A 62 16.04 16.06 12.79
N LEU A 63 17.01 15.94 11.88
CA LEU A 63 16.87 15.07 10.72
C LEU A 63 16.71 13.61 11.15
N ARG A 64 17.47 13.17 12.17
CA ARG A 64 17.30 11.85 12.76
C ARG A 64 15.90 11.61 13.30
N HIS A 65 15.38 12.55 14.07
CA HIS A 65 14.01 12.43 14.59
C HIS A 65 12.97 12.38 13.48
N LEU A 66 13.11 13.18 12.42
CA LEU A 66 12.19 13.16 11.29
C LEU A 66 12.22 11.82 10.55
N VAL A 67 13.41 11.32 10.22
CA VAL A 67 13.57 10.04 9.51
C VAL A 67 13.02 8.90 10.36
N ASP A 68 13.30 8.89 11.66
CA ASP A 68 12.74 7.93 12.62
C ASP A 68 11.21 8.00 12.67
N GLN A 69 10.64 9.21 12.75
CA GLN A 69 9.19 9.41 12.75
C GLN A 69 8.53 8.89 11.47
N PHE A 70 9.08 9.19 10.29
CA PHE A 70 8.57 8.65 9.03
C PHE A 70 8.73 7.14 8.95
N HIS A 71 9.83 6.59 9.47
CA HIS A 71 10.06 5.17 9.53
C HIS A 71 8.98 4.48 10.37
N GLN A 72 8.76 4.94 11.61
CA GLN A 72 7.73 4.39 12.50
C GLN A 72 6.32 4.58 11.94
N SER A 73 6.01 5.71 11.28
CA SER A 73 4.70 5.92 10.62
C SER A 73 4.40 4.84 9.59
N VAL A 74 5.38 4.47 8.74
CA VAL A 74 5.18 3.42 7.72
C VAL A 74 5.01 2.04 8.36
N ILE A 75 5.72 1.76 9.46
CA ILE A 75 5.54 0.53 10.24
C ILE A 75 4.11 0.46 10.77
N GLU A 76 3.65 1.51 11.43
CA GLU A 76 2.30 1.61 12.00
C GLU A 76 1.21 1.50 10.93
N GLU A 77 1.41 2.11 9.76
CA GLU A 77 0.49 2.03 8.62
C GLU A 77 0.34 0.61 8.08
N ILE A 78 1.45 -0.14 7.97
CA ILE A 78 1.42 -1.53 7.55
C ILE A 78 0.63 -2.36 8.58
N ASP A 79 0.95 -2.25 9.87
CA ASP A 79 0.26 -3.01 10.91
C ASP A 79 -1.24 -2.67 10.93
N CYS A 80 -1.58 -1.38 10.91
CA CYS A 80 -2.96 -0.91 10.85
C CYS A 80 -3.71 -1.44 9.62
N LEU A 81 -3.08 -1.45 8.43
CA LEU A 81 -3.69 -1.97 7.20
C LEU A 81 -4.07 -3.46 7.34
N PHE A 82 -3.20 -4.26 7.93
CA PHE A 82 -3.46 -5.69 8.12
C PHE A 82 -4.50 -5.94 9.21
N GLU A 83 -4.47 -5.22 10.32
CA GLU A 83 -5.51 -5.30 11.34
C GLU A 83 -6.90 -4.89 10.80
N MET A 84 -6.96 -3.80 10.02
CA MET A 84 -8.19 -3.37 9.37
C MET A 84 -8.71 -4.40 8.37
N SER A 85 -7.81 -5.09 7.64
CA SER A 85 -8.17 -6.18 6.73
C SER A 85 -8.90 -7.29 7.44
N GLU A 86 -8.34 -7.79 8.56
CA GLU A 86 -8.96 -8.87 9.33
C GLU A 86 -10.31 -8.45 9.91
N ARG A 87 -10.42 -7.22 10.45
CA ARG A 87 -11.70 -6.69 10.95
C ARG A 87 -12.75 -6.55 9.85
N ILE A 88 -12.37 -6.11 8.65
CA ILE A 88 -13.31 -5.99 7.52
C ILE A 88 -13.82 -7.37 7.09
N PHE A 89 -13.04 -8.44 7.23
CA PHE A 89 -13.54 -9.79 6.96
C PHE A 89 -14.62 -10.27 7.96
N GLU A 90 -14.75 -9.62 9.12
CA GLU A 90 -15.83 -9.86 10.07
C GLU A 90 -17.11 -9.07 9.71
N GLU A 91 -17.01 -8.11 8.78
CA GLU A 91 -18.11 -7.24 8.36
C GLU A 91 -18.55 -7.53 6.92
N ASP A 92 -19.82 -7.86 6.71
CA ASP A 92 -20.37 -8.14 5.37
C ASP A 92 -20.71 -6.87 4.57
N ILE A 93 -19.73 -5.96 4.40
CA ILE A 93 -19.90 -4.68 3.72
C ILE A 93 -19.08 -4.65 2.42
N ALA A 94 -19.72 -4.84 1.27
CA ALA A 94 -19.05 -4.92 -0.04
C ALA A 94 -18.17 -3.69 -0.35
N SER A 95 -18.65 -2.49 -0.02
CA SER A 95 -17.89 -1.25 -0.23
C SER A 95 -16.64 -1.13 0.65
N ALA A 96 -16.65 -1.73 1.85
CA ALA A 96 -15.48 -1.76 2.73
C ALA A 96 -14.40 -2.69 2.15
N HIS A 97 -14.81 -3.89 1.71
CA HIS A 97 -13.94 -4.82 1.00
C HIS A 97 -13.32 -4.18 -0.25
N GLU A 98 -14.11 -3.52 -1.09
CA GLU A 98 -13.59 -2.83 -2.28
C GLU A 98 -12.55 -1.75 -1.92
N LYS A 99 -12.84 -0.92 -0.91
CA LYS A 99 -11.93 0.16 -0.47
C LYS A 99 -10.60 -0.38 0.05
N ILE A 100 -10.60 -1.37 0.93
CA ILE A 100 -9.34 -1.94 1.44
C ILE A 100 -8.61 -2.77 0.37
N GLY A 101 -9.35 -3.43 -0.52
CA GLY A 101 -8.78 -4.10 -1.68
C GLY A 101 -8.02 -3.13 -2.58
N LEU A 102 -8.51 -1.91 -2.77
CA LEU A 102 -7.80 -0.85 -3.47
C LEU A 102 -6.50 -0.45 -2.78
N VAL A 103 -6.50 -0.33 -1.45
CA VAL A 103 -5.27 -0.02 -0.70
C VAL A 103 -4.22 -1.12 -0.96
N PHE A 104 -4.59 -2.39 -0.80
CA PHE A 104 -3.68 -3.51 -1.10
C PHE A 104 -3.21 -3.55 -2.56
N LEU A 105 -4.09 -3.21 -3.51
CA LEU A 105 -3.74 -3.11 -4.93
C LEU A 105 -2.65 -2.06 -5.17
N TYR A 106 -2.78 -0.87 -4.56
CA TYR A 106 -1.79 0.21 -4.69
C TYR A 106 -0.49 -0.10 -3.94
N SER A 107 -0.56 -0.84 -2.83
CA SER A 107 0.62 -1.37 -2.13
C SER A 107 1.24 -2.59 -2.84
N HIS A 108 0.76 -2.98 -4.01
CA HIS A 108 1.23 -4.15 -4.78
C HIS A 108 1.11 -5.50 -4.06
N ILE A 109 0.27 -5.56 -3.01
CA ILE A 109 -0.06 -6.75 -2.23
C ILE A 109 -1.29 -7.42 -2.86
N PHE A 110 -1.10 -7.93 -4.07
CA PHE A 110 -2.20 -8.33 -4.95
C PHE A 110 -3.06 -9.49 -4.41
N ASP A 111 -2.49 -10.42 -3.66
CA ASP A 111 -3.21 -11.57 -3.10
C ASP A 111 -4.31 -11.16 -2.11
N LYS A 112 -4.02 -10.22 -1.19
CA LYS A 112 -5.04 -9.66 -0.30
C LYS A 112 -6.03 -8.79 -1.08
N ALA A 113 -5.56 -8.02 -2.06
CA ALA A 113 -6.44 -7.21 -2.91
C ALA A 113 -7.51 -8.06 -3.61
N GLU A 114 -7.10 -9.17 -4.23
CA GLU A 114 -8.00 -10.11 -4.89
C GLU A 114 -9.02 -10.72 -3.93
N ASN A 115 -8.59 -11.18 -2.76
CA ASN A 115 -9.50 -11.75 -1.75
C ASN A 115 -10.59 -10.75 -1.36
N HIS A 116 -10.22 -9.47 -1.15
CA HIS A 116 -11.19 -8.44 -0.84
C HIS A 116 -12.11 -8.12 -2.03
N PHE A 117 -11.60 -8.02 -3.27
CA PHE A 117 -12.46 -7.80 -4.42
C PHE A 117 -13.42 -8.97 -4.67
N GLN A 118 -12.95 -10.20 -4.50
CA GLN A 118 -13.78 -11.39 -4.61
C GLN A 118 -14.89 -11.38 -3.56
N ARG A 119 -14.58 -11.02 -2.31
CA ARG A 119 -15.58 -10.89 -1.26
C ARG A 119 -16.59 -9.78 -1.54
N ALA A 120 -16.15 -8.64 -2.07
CA ALA A 120 -17.04 -7.56 -2.49
C ALA A 120 -18.01 -8.01 -3.61
N ILE A 121 -17.53 -8.84 -4.55
CA ILE A 121 -18.35 -9.43 -5.62
C ILE A 121 -19.37 -10.43 -5.07
N GLU A 122 -18.98 -11.28 -4.10
CA GLU A 122 -19.88 -12.23 -3.44
C GLU A 122 -21.03 -11.51 -2.71
N LEU A 123 -20.71 -10.42 -2.02
CA LEU A 123 -21.69 -9.62 -1.28
C LEU A 123 -22.60 -8.80 -2.23
N GLU A 124 -22.03 -8.25 -3.31
CA GLU A 124 -22.76 -7.45 -4.30
C GLU A 124 -22.35 -7.83 -5.73
N ALA A 125 -23.02 -8.83 -6.30
CA ALA A 125 -22.70 -9.38 -7.63
C ALA A 125 -22.76 -8.36 -8.78
N LYS A 126 -23.44 -7.22 -8.61
CA LYS A 126 -23.54 -6.12 -9.59
C LYS A 126 -22.55 -4.97 -9.33
N ARG A 127 -21.61 -5.12 -8.41
CA ARG A 127 -20.53 -4.15 -8.16
C ARG A 127 -19.42 -4.31 -9.19
N TYR A 128 -19.68 -3.82 -10.41
CA TYR A 128 -18.78 -3.99 -11.55
C TYR A 128 -17.39 -3.37 -11.35
N SER A 129 -17.28 -2.33 -10.51
CA SER A 129 -16.00 -1.76 -10.09
C SER A 129 -15.08 -2.81 -9.43
N SER A 130 -15.60 -3.68 -8.56
CA SER A 130 -14.83 -4.77 -7.95
C SER A 130 -14.30 -5.76 -8.99
N TYR A 131 -15.08 -6.10 -10.01
CA TYR A 131 -14.59 -6.97 -11.08
C TYR A 131 -13.51 -6.29 -11.93
N VAL A 132 -13.63 -4.99 -12.20
CA VAL A 132 -12.60 -4.22 -12.90
C VAL A 132 -11.30 -4.19 -12.09
N TYR A 133 -11.38 -4.00 -10.77
CA TYR A 133 -10.20 -4.04 -9.91
C TYR A 133 -9.60 -5.44 -9.79
N LEU A 134 -10.43 -6.50 -9.75
CA LEU A 134 -9.97 -7.88 -9.80
C LEU A 134 -9.23 -8.18 -11.11
N ALA A 135 -9.77 -7.77 -12.26
CA ALA A 135 -9.09 -7.87 -13.54
C ALA A 135 -7.77 -7.09 -13.56
N ARG A 136 -7.73 -5.91 -12.93
CA ARG A 136 -6.51 -5.12 -12.78
C ARG A 136 -5.46 -5.84 -11.92
N CYS A 137 -5.84 -6.50 -10.82
CA CYS A 137 -4.94 -7.37 -10.05
C CYS A 137 -4.32 -8.45 -10.95
N CYS A 138 -5.16 -9.21 -11.66
CA CYS A 138 -4.73 -10.25 -12.59
C CYS A 138 -3.76 -9.69 -13.64
N PHE A 139 -4.08 -8.54 -14.23
CA PHE A 139 -3.23 -7.88 -15.23
C PHE A 139 -1.86 -7.48 -14.67
N LEU A 140 -1.80 -6.86 -13.49
CA LEU A 140 -0.54 -6.43 -12.86
C LEU A 140 0.34 -7.62 -12.44
N GLN A 141 -0.26 -8.77 -12.15
CA GLN A 141 0.44 -10.03 -11.93
C GLN A 141 0.77 -10.79 -13.22
N LYS A 142 0.52 -10.21 -14.40
CA LYS A 142 0.72 -10.83 -15.71
C LYS A 142 -0.18 -12.06 -15.99
N ARG A 143 -1.27 -12.23 -15.25
CA ARG A 143 -2.32 -13.24 -15.50
C ARG A 143 -3.32 -12.71 -16.54
N TYR A 144 -2.84 -12.48 -17.76
CA TYR A 144 -3.61 -11.79 -18.80
C TYR A 144 -4.87 -12.53 -19.24
N ASN A 145 -4.83 -13.87 -19.31
CA ASN A 145 -6.00 -14.66 -19.70
C ASN A 145 -7.16 -14.49 -18.71
N GLN A 146 -6.86 -14.55 -17.41
CA GLN A 146 -7.88 -14.36 -16.37
C GLN A 146 -8.42 -12.93 -16.36
N ALA A 147 -7.55 -11.93 -16.54
CA ALA A 147 -8.00 -10.54 -16.67
C ALA A 147 -8.94 -10.35 -17.87
N TYR A 148 -8.62 -10.97 -19.01
CA TYR A 148 -9.42 -10.92 -20.23
C TYR A 148 -10.79 -11.58 -20.04
N GLU A 149 -10.84 -12.76 -19.42
CA GLU A 149 -12.08 -13.49 -19.13
C GLU A 149 -13.01 -12.63 -18.26
N ILE A 150 -12.49 -12.11 -17.14
CA ILE A 150 -13.26 -11.26 -16.21
C ILE A 150 -13.85 -10.05 -16.95
N VAL A 151 -13.03 -9.31 -17.70
CA VAL A 151 -13.48 -8.10 -18.42
C VAL A 151 -14.49 -8.45 -19.52
N THR A 152 -14.28 -9.54 -20.24
CA THR A 152 -15.19 -9.97 -21.31
C THR A 152 -16.56 -10.36 -20.75
N ASP A 153 -16.61 -11.02 -19.61
CA ASP A 153 -17.86 -11.40 -18.97
C ASP A 153 -18.64 -10.20 -18.43
N ILE A 154 -17.94 -9.17 -17.94
CA ILE A 154 -18.53 -7.87 -17.58
C ILE A 154 -19.14 -7.19 -18.81
N ILE A 155 -18.37 -7.05 -19.90
CA ILE A 155 -18.81 -6.33 -21.12
C ILE A 155 -20.08 -6.95 -21.72
N LYS A 156 -20.22 -8.28 -21.67
CA LYS A 156 -21.44 -8.98 -22.14
C LYS A 156 -22.71 -8.55 -21.40
N GLN A 157 -22.60 -8.02 -20.19
CA GLN A 157 -23.75 -7.61 -19.38
C GLN A 157 -24.29 -6.20 -19.73
N ASP A 158 -23.79 -5.59 -20.81
CA ASP A 158 -24.22 -4.28 -21.33
C ASP A 158 -24.24 -3.17 -20.27
N ILE A 159 -23.13 -3.09 -19.52
CA ILE A 159 -22.99 -2.19 -18.38
C ILE A 159 -22.66 -0.79 -18.90
N LYS A 160 -23.58 0.15 -18.67
CA LYS A 160 -23.28 1.57 -18.82
C LYS A 160 -22.42 2.03 -17.66
N TYR A 161 -21.17 2.33 -17.95
CA TYR A 161 -20.33 3.08 -17.02
C TYR A 161 -20.91 4.51 -16.90
N PRO A 162 -21.20 5.01 -15.70
CA PRO A 162 -21.74 6.35 -15.51
C PRO A 162 -20.78 7.46 -15.95
#